data_AF-A0A941NYV0-F1
#
_entry.id   AF-A0A941NYV0-F1
#
_cell.length_a   1.000
_cell.length_b   1.000
_cell.length_c   1.000
_cell.angle_alpha   90.00
_cell.angle_beta   90.00
_cell.angle_gamma   90.00
#
_symmetry.space_group_name_H-M   'P 1'
#
loop_
_entity.id
_entity.type
_entity.pdbx_description
1 polymer ?
#
loop_
_entity_poly.entity_id
_entity_poly.type
_entity_poly.pdbx_seq_one_letter_code
_entity_poly.pdbx_strand_id
1 'polypeptide(L)'
;SFIQPGELFVSQHTPAAAIIQGLAVGYDVMDLLASIFFSVSIWMLLKEKLTIQTEAEVKNKLIPTYIVASIIGGTLLGLIYVGLCFSAAMHHQALGNAVPEQILAVLAVHLLGPKLAVVANIAIALACITTVMSLAVAVVDVIHVEIMNTRLGAKIPYSYGWMMLITILITVIFSTLGFSAIMRFLHPIMEIGYPAIIVLTVCNILYKLTGFPYVKVPFYASIIAMILWKLS
;
A
#
# COMPACT_ATOMS: atom_id res chain seq x y z
N SER A 1 -11.48 7.38 38.78
CA SER A 1 -12.75 7.67 38.10
C SER A 1 -12.85 6.76 36.88
N PHE A 2 -13.11 5.47 37.12
CA PHE A 2 -14.41 4.87 36.90
C PHE A 2 -14.88 5.02 35.45
N ILE A 3 -14.63 3.94 34.71
CA ILE A 3 -15.28 3.52 33.47
C ILE A 3 -16.77 3.87 33.58
N GLN A 4 -17.19 4.97 32.95
CA GLN A 4 -18.59 5.10 32.57
C GLN A 4 -18.84 4.04 31.49
N PRO A 5 -19.90 3.22 31.59
CA PRO A 5 -20.37 2.47 30.46
C PRO A 5 -20.87 3.50 29.44
N GLY A 6 -19.97 3.92 28.54
CA GLY A 6 -20.35 4.76 27.43
C GLY A 6 -21.45 4.03 26.68
N GLU A 7 -22.64 4.63 26.62
CA GLU A 7 -23.70 4.14 25.77
C GLU A 7 -23.10 3.93 24.38
N LEU A 8 -23.08 2.67 23.94
CA LEU A 8 -22.72 2.34 22.57
C LEU A 8 -23.79 2.98 21.71
N PHE A 9 -23.52 4.18 21.20
CA PHE A 9 -24.37 4.81 20.21
C PHE A 9 -24.64 3.78 19.13
N VAL A 10 -25.93 3.48 18.94
CA VAL A 10 -26.39 2.56 17.91
C VAL A 10 -25.89 3.11 16.58
N SER A 11 -25.00 2.36 15.93
CA SER A 11 -24.52 2.69 14.59
C SER A 11 -25.72 3.04 13.70
N GLN A 12 -25.75 4.27 13.18
CA GLN A 12 -26.80 4.69 12.25
C GLN A 12 -26.68 3.97 10.90
N HIS A 13 -25.59 3.23 10.70
CA HIS A 13 -25.37 2.36 9.57
C HIS A 13 -25.69 0.91 9.93
N THR A 14 -26.52 0.27 9.10
CA THR A 14 -26.66 -1.18 9.03
C THR A 14 -25.26 -1.81 8.96
N PRO A 15 -24.99 -2.97 9.59
CA PRO A 15 -23.66 -3.60 9.60
C PRO A 15 -23.05 -3.75 8.20
N ALA A 16 -23.87 -4.03 7.19
CA ALA A 16 -23.45 -4.07 5.79
C ALA A 16 -22.94 -2.72 5.27
N ALA A 17 -23.63 -1.62 5.59
CA ALA A 17 -23.23 -0.27 5.18
C ALA A 17 -21.93 0.17 5.85
N ALA A 18 -21.72 -0.18 7.13
CA ALA A 18 -20.48 0.11 7.83
C ALA A 18 -19.27 -0.63 7.22
N ILE A 19 -19.45 -1.90 6.81
CA ILE A 19 -18.41 -2.67 6.12
C ILE A 19 -18.09 -2.05 4.76
N ILE A 20 -19.11 -1.69 3.96
CA ILE A 20 -18.90 -1.08 2.64
C ILE A 20 -18.19 0.26 2.77
N GLN A 21 -18.56 1.08 3.74
CA GLN A 21 -17.91 2.36 3.99
C GLN A 21 -16.47 2.19 4.48
N GLY A 22 -16.22 1.25 5.39
CA GLY A 22 -14.85 0.92 5.83
C GLY A 22 -13.98 0.41 4.67
N LEU A 23 -14.56 -0.39 3.78
CA LEU A 23 -13.87 -0.84 2.57
C LEU A 23 -13.57 0.34 1.63
N ALA A 24 -14.56 1.22 1.40
CA ALA A 24 -14.40 2.42 0.56
C ALA A 24 -13.30 3.35 1.08
N VAL A 25 -13.26 3.61 2.39
CA VAL A 25 -12.18 4.40 3.01
C VAL A 25 -10.83 3.67 2.88
N GLY A 26 -10.83 2.34 2.96
CA GLY A 26 -9.64 1.52 2.72
C GLY A 26 -9.05 1.65 1.31
N TYR A 27 -9.87 1.94 0.29
CA TYR A 27 -9.38 2.19 -1.08
C TYR A 27 -8.45 3.40 -1.14
N ASP A 28 -8.67 4.42 -0.32
CA ASP A 28 -7.83 5.62 -0.31
C ASP A 28 -6.48 5.41 0.42
N VAL A 29 -6.29 4.28 1.13
CA VAL A 29 -5.09 4.01 1.95
C VAL A 29 -3.88 3.61 1.10
N MET A 30 -4.03 3.39 -0.21
CA MET A 30 -2.95 3.09 -1.16
C MET A 30 -2.15 1.79 -0.92
N ASP A 31 -2.49 1.00 0.09
CA ASP A 31 -1.75 -0.21 0.48
C ASP A 31 -1.60 -1.24 -0.65
N LEU A 32 -2.64 -1.41 -1.49
CA LEU A 32 -2.59 -2.32 -2.63
C LEU A 32 -1.51 -1.89 -3.65
N LEU A 33 -1.48 -0.61 -3.99
CA LEU A 33 -0.52 -0.07 -4.95
C LEU A 33 0.90 -0.21 -4.39
N ALA A 34 1.11 0.16 -3.12
CA ALA A 34 2.40 0.00 -2.44
C ALA A 34 2.88 -1.46 -2.45
N SER A 35 1.97 -2.43 -2.22
CA SER A 35 2.31 -3.86 -2.19
C SER A 35 2.89 -4.37 -3.53
N ILE A 36 2.47 -3.81 -4.66
CA ILE A 36 2.96 -4.23 -5.99
C ILE A 36 4.38 -3.73 -6.21
N PHE A 37 4.66 -2.48 -5.88
CA PHE A 37 6.02 -1.93 -5.95
C PHE A 37 6.96 -2.69 -5.01
N PHE A 38 6.55 -2.92 -3.76
CA PHE A 38 7.33 -3.71 -2.82
C PHE A 38 7.52 -5.16 -3.27
N SER A 39 6.51 -5.77 -3.87
CA SER A 39 6.61 -7.14 -4.39
C SER A 39 7.73 -7.26 -5.44
N VAL A 40 7.81 -6.31 -6.38
CA VAL A 40 8.83 -6.33 -7.44
C VAL A 40 10.24 -6.14 -6.85
N SER A 41 10.44 -5.17 -5.95
CA SER A 41 11.74 -4.96 -5.31
C SER A 41 12.17 -6.13 -4.44
N ILE A 42 11.27 -6.65 -3.59
CA ILE A 42 11.57 -7.81 -2.75
C ILE A 42 11.92 -9.03 -3.62
N TRP A 43 11.22 -9.22 -4.73
CA TRP A 43 11.53 -10.30 -5.67
C TRP A 43 12.96 -10.21 -6.21
N MET A 44 13.38 -9.02 -6.64
CA MET A 44 14.75 -8.80 -7.13
C MET A 44 15.79 -9.01 -6.04
N LEU A 45 15.58 -8.42 -4.86
CA LEU A 45 16.46 -8.57 -3.71
C LEU A 45 16.61 -10.04 -3.28
N LEU A 46 15.51 -10.80 -3.27
CA LEU A 46 15.52 -12.20 -2.89
C LEU A 46 16.22 -13.06 -3.96
N LYS A 47 16.02 -12.76 -5.25
CA LYS A 47 16.69 -13.45 -6.35
C LYS A 47 18.20 -13.26 -6.29
N GLU A 48 18.65 -12.04 -6.02
CA GLU A 48 20.07 -11.70 -5.86
C GLU A 48 20.66 -12.40 -4.62
N LYS A 49 20.02 -12.27 -3.46
CA LYS A 49 20.52 -12.85 -2.19
C LYS A 49 20.59 -14.37 -2.21
N LEU A 50 19.65 -15.03 -2.88
CA LEU A 50 19.66 -16.49 -3.01
C LEU A 50 20.50 -16.99 -4.20
N THR A 51 21.14 -16.07 -4.95
CA THR A 51 21.99 -16.34 -6.13
C THR A 51 21.30 -17.30 -7.11
N ILE A 52 20.02 -17.04 -7.38
CA ILE A 52 19.17 -17.93 -8.18
C ILE A 52 19.52 -17.76 -9.66
N GLN A 53 20.09 -18.79 -10.27
CA GLN A 53 20.48 -18.77 -11.68
C GLN A 53 19.57 -19.66 -12.55
N THR A 54 18.92 -20.66 -11.96
CA THR A 54 18.12 -21.64 -12.73
C THR A 54 16.62 -21.52 -12.43
N GLU A 55 15.77 -21.73 -13.43
CA GLU A 55 14.30 -21.80 -13.31
C GLU A 55 13.83 -22.83 -12.25
N ALA A 56 14.57 -23.92 -12.06
CA ALA A 56 14.29 -24.94 -11.05
C ALA A 56 14.49 -24.39 -9.61
N GLU A 57 15.49 -23.54 -9.41
CA GLU A 57 15.77 -22.92 -8.10
C GLU A 57 14.75 -21.82 -7.78
N VAL A 58 14.24 -21.12 -8.80
CA VAL A 58 13.11 -20.20 -8.64
C VAL A 58 11.91 -20.94 -8.04
N LYS A 59 11.55 -22.09 -8.62
CA LYS A 59 10.40 -22.87 -8.15
C LYS A 59 10.60 -23.51 -6.78
N ASN A 60 11.80 -24.05 -6.53
CA ASN A 60 12.05 -24.85 -5.32
C ASN A 60 12.52 -24.03 -4.12
N LYS A 61 13.13 -22.86 -4.31
CA LYS A 61 13.69 -22.05 -3.21
C LYS A 61 13.06 -20.67 -3.12
N LEU A 62 12.97 -19.94 -4.24
CA LEU A 62 12.56 -18.53 -4.21
C LEU A 62 11.06 -18.38 -3.92
N ILE A 63 10.20 -19.09 -4.64
CA ILE A 63 8.74 -19.06 -4.44
C ILE A 63 8.32 -19.45 -3.02
N PRO A 64 8.74 -20.60 -2.45
CA PRO A 64 8.30 -20.98 -1.11
C PRO A 64 8.80 -20.00 -0.04
N THR A 65 10.05 -19.53 -0.15
CA THR A 65 10.61 -18.54 0.78
C THR A 65 9.82 -17.22 0.73
N TYR A 66 9.51 -16.75 -0.48
CA TYR A 66 8.73 -15.54 -0.68
C TYR A 66 7.32 -15.65 -0.07
N ILE A 67 6.62 -16.77 -0.28
CA ILE A 67 5.28 -17.00 0.25
C ILE A 67 5.30 -17.05 1.78
N VAL A 68 6.24 -17.79 2.38
CA VAL A 68 6.36 -17.88 3.84
C VAL A 68 6.64 -16.51 4.45
N ALA A 69 7.56 -15.73 3.86
CA ALA A 69 7.85 -14.38 4.32
C ALA A 69 6.62 -13.46 4.24
N SER A 70 5.87 -13.53 3.15
CA SER A 70 4.65 -12.73 2.95
C SER A 70 3.54 -13.10 3.94
N ILE A 71 3.33 -14.39 4.24
CA ILE A 71 2.33 -14.84 5.21
C ILE A 71 2.68 -14.34 6.61
N ILE A 72 3.95 -14.46 7.04
CA ILE A 72 4.40 -13.99 8.35
C ILE A 72 4.23 -12.46 8.45
N GLY A 73 4.66 -11.72 7.43
CA GLY A 73 4.52 -10.26 7.41
C GLY A 73 3.05 -9.81 7.41
N GLY A 74 2.22 -10.41 6.56
CA GLY A 74 0.80 -10.08 6.44
C GLY A 74 0.00 -10.40 7.70
N THR A 75 0.27 -11.53 8.35
CA THR A 75 -0.39 -11.90 9.61
C THR A 75 -0.02 -10.96 10.75
N LEU A 76 1.25 -10.60 10.88
CA LEU A 76 1.70 -9.64 11.89
C LEU A 76 1.08 -8.25 11.67
N LEU A 77 1.08 -7.77 10.43
CA LEU A 77 0.49 -6.47 10.08
C LEU A 77 -1.03 -6.46 10.29
N GLY A 78 -1.71 -7.55 9.92
CA GLY A 78 -3.14 -7.73 10.16
C GLY A 78 -3.48 -7.69 11.65
N LEU A 79 -2.68 -8.35 12.49
CA LEU A 79 -2.88 -8.32 13.95
C LEU A 79 -2.73 -6.90 14.52
N ILE A 80 -1.75 -6.13 14.04
CA ILE A 80 -1.56 -4.73 14.42
C ILE A 80 -2.77 -3.89 13.99
N TYR A 81 -3.25 -4.06 12.76
CA TYR A 81 -4.43 -3.34 12.25
C TYR A 81 -5.69 -3.62 13.08
N VAL A 82 -5.94 -4.90 13.42
CA VAL A 82 -7.08 -5.27 14.29
C VAL A 82 -6.96 -4.62 15.67
N GLY A 83 -5.74 -4.61 16.25
CA GLY A 83 -5.48 -3.93 17.52
C GLY A 83 -5.74 -2.42 17.46
N LEU A 84 -5.31 -1.76 16.39
CA LEU A 84 -5.55 -0.34 16.17
C LEU A 84 -7.04 -0.03 15.95
N CYS A 85 -7.75 -0.85 15.17
CA CYS A 85 -9.19 -0.71 14.96
C CYS A 85 -9.98 -0.89 16.27
N PHE A 86 -9.65 -1.90 17.06
CA PHE A 86 -10.28 -2.12 18.37
C PHE A 86 -10.06 -0.95 19.32
N SER A 87 -8.82 -0.44 19.35
CA SER A 87 -8.45 0.74 20.13
C SER A 87 -9.22 2.00 19.70
N ALA A 88 -9.32 2.24 18.40
CA ALA A 88 -10.06 3.37 17.83
C ALA A 88 -11.57 3.27 18.11
N ALA A 89 -12.15 2.06 18.05
CA ALA A 89 -13.56 1.83 18.34
C ALA A 89 -13.92 2.13 19.80
N MET A 90 -13.06 1.75 20.76
CA MET A 90 -13.28 2.03 22.18
C MET A 90 -13.20 3.53 22.53
N HIS A 91 -12.43 4.31 21.77
CA HIS A 91 -12.18 5.73 22.05
C HIS A 91 -12.85 6.69 21.06
N HIS A 92 -13.84 6.21 20.30
CA HIS A 92 -14.48 6.96 19.22
C HIS A 92 -15.02 8.35 19.65
N GLN A 93 -15.53 8.48 20.88
CA GLN A 93 -16.06 9.75 21.41
C GLN A 93 -14.99 10.84 21.54
N ALA A 94 -13.72 10.47 21.80
CA ALA A 94 -12.61 11.41 21.88
C ALA A 94 -12.01 11.76 20.50
N LEU A 95 -12.33 10.97 19.47
CA LEU A 95 -11.78 11.09 18.11
C LEU A 95 -12.65 11.95 17.17
N GLY A 96 -13.92 12.22 17.52
CA GLY A 96 -14.90 12.86 16.64
C GLY A 96 -14.53 14.25 16.09
N ASN A 97 -13.58 14.96 16.71
CA ASN A 97 -13.13 16.29 16.28
C ASN A 97 -11.72 16.29 15.65
N ALA A 98 -11.05 15.14 15.53
CA ALA A 98 -9.68 15.08 15.03
C ALA A 98 -9.64 15.03 13.50
N VAL A 99 -8.70 15.77 12.90
CA VAL A 99 -8.41 15.71 11.45
C VAL A 99 -7.88 14.31 11.11
N PRO A 100 -8.27 13.69 9.98
CA PRO A 100 -7.88 12.32 9.62
C PRO A 100 -6.39 11.99 9.81
N GLU A 101 -5.51 12.91 9.43
CA GLU A 101 -4.05 12.80 9.57
C GLU A 101 -3.53 12.78 11.01
N GLN A 102 -4.31 13.30 11.97
CA GLN A 102 -3.93 13.41 13.39
C GLN A 102 -4.62 12.36 14.26
N ILE A 103 -5.57 11.60 13.71
CA ILE A 103 -6.36 10.60 14.46
C ILE A 103 -5.45 9.62 15.21
N LEU A 104 -4.41 9.09 14.56
CA LEU A 104 -3.51 8.12 15.18
C LEU A 104 -2.67 8.75 16.31
N ALA A 105 -2.25 10.01 16.17
CA ALA A 105 -1.49 10.74 17.18
C ALA A 105 -2.35 11.08 18.40
N VAL A 106 -3.59 11.53 18.18
CA VAL A 106 -4.57 11.78 19.26
C VAL A 106 -4.92 10.48 19.99
N LEU A 107 -5.10 9.40 19.23
CA LEU A 107 -5.35 8.07 19.79
C LEU A 107 -4.18 7.60 20.65
N ALA A 108 -2.93 7.79 20.20
CA ALA A 108 -1.74 7.47 20.98
C ALA A 108 -1.67 8.26 22.30
N VAL A 109 -2.04 9.55 22.29
CA VAL A 109 -2.11 10.38 23.51
C VAL A 109 -3.12 9.82 24.51
N HIS A 110 -4.28 9.41 24.00
CA HIS A 110 -5.38 8.98 24.85
C HIS A 110 -5.16 7.58 25.47
N LEU A 111 -4.56 6.64 24.72
CA LEU A 111 -4.28 5.30 25.24
C LEU A 111 -3.06 5.22 26.15
N LEU A 112 -1.96 5.90 25.79
CA LEU A 112 -0.68 5.74 26.48
C LEU A 112 -0.48 6.79 27.57
N GLY A 113 -1.29 7.86 27.58
CA GLY A 113 -1.15 9.00 28.49
C GLY A 113 -0.03 9.97 28.09
N PRO A 114 0.01 11.18 28.68
CA PRO A 114 0.76 12.33 28.15
C PRO A 114 2.28 12.12 28.05
N LYS A 115 2.86 11.30 28.94
CA LYS A 115 4.32 11.04 28.94
C LYS A 115 4.75 10.03 27.87
N LEU A 116 3.94 8.99 27.64
CA LEU A 116 4.23 7.94 26.67
C LEU A 116 3.74 8.30 25.26
N ALA A 117 2.80 9.25 25.15
CA ALA A 117 2.32 9.82 23.90
C ALA A 117 3.44 10.39 23.03
N VAL A 118 4.39 11.09 23.64
CA VAL A 118 5.52 11.70 22.91
C VAL A 118 6.37 10.62 22.24
N VAL A 119 6.65 9.53 22.97
CA VAL A 119 7.42 8.40 22.44
C VAL A 119 6.66 7.71 21.31
N ALA A 120 5.35 7.55 21.44
CA ALA A 120 4.52 6.96 20.39
C ALA A 120 4.45 7.84 19.13
N ASN A 121 4.32 9.15 19.27
CA ASN A 121 4.33 10.07 18.13
C ASN A 121 5.68 10.05 17.39
N ILE A 122 6.80 9.97 18.12
CA ILE A 122 8.12 9.79 17.51
C ILE A 122 8.21 8.45 16.79
N ALA A 123 7.72 7.37 17.39
CA ALA A 123 7.70 6.05 16.76
C ALA A 123 6.87 6.03 15.47
N ILE A 124 5.70 6.69 15.45
CA ILE A 124 4.87 6.85 14.25
C ILE A 124 5.62 7.65 13.19
N ALA A 125 6.26 8.76 13.56
CA ALA A 125 7.06 9.55 12.62
C ALA A 125 8.20 8.73 11.99
N LEU A 126 8.91 7.94 12.80
CA LEU A 126 9.97 7.03 12.33
C LEU A 126 9.41 5.92 11.41
N ALA A 127 8.23 5.38 11.72
CA ALA A 127 7.57 4.40 10.87
C ALA A 127 7.22 5.02 9.50
N CYS A 128 6.65 6.23 9.48
CA CYS A 128 6.32 6.94 8.25
C CYS A 128 7.57 7.24 7.40
N ILE A 129 8.67 7.67 8.02
CA ILE A 129 9.95 7.89 7.32
C ILE A 129 10.44 6.57 6.69
N THR A 130 10.38 5.48 7.43
CA THR A 130 10.79 4.14 6.94
C THR A 130 9.94 3.71 5.74
N THR A 131 8.63 3.94 5.78
CA THR A 131 7.71 3.62 4.67
C THR A 131 8.03 4.45 3.42
N VAL A 132 8.26 5.75 3.58
CA VAL A 132 8.64 6.63 2.46
C VAL A 132 9.98 6.19 1.85
N MET A 133 10.97 5.84 2.69
CA MET A 133 12.27 5.35 2.23
C MET A 133 12.14 4.03 1.46
N SER A 134 11.38 3.07 1.98
CA SER A 134 11.12 1.80 1.31
C SER A 134 10.44 2.02 -0.05
N LEU A 135 9.44 2.91 -0.10
CA LEU A 135 8.71 3.17 -1.34
C LEU A 135 9.60 3.89 -2.36
N ALA A 136 10.42 4.85 -1.93
CA ALA A 136 11.38 5.52 -2.79
C ALA A 136 12.37 4.53 -3.42
N VAL A 137 12.93 3.61 -2.62
CA VAL A 137 13.80 2.52 -3.11
C VAL A 137 13.03 1.65 -4.12
N ALA A 138 11.80 1.26 -3.80
CA ALA A 138 11.03 0.39 -4.69
C ALA A 138 10.72 1.04 -6.05
N VAL A 139 10.38 2.32 -6.04
CA VAL A 139 10.14 3.09 -7.27
C VAL A 139 11.43 3.23 -8.07
N VAL A 140 12.55 3.54 -7.43
CA VAL A 140 13.86 3.66 -8.10
C VAL A 140 14.29 2.33 -8.71
N ASP A 141 14.12 1.21 -8.00
CA ASP A 141 14.47 -0.12 -8.52
C ASP A 141 13.66 -0.47 -9.77
N VAL A 142 12.35 -0.22 -9.76
CA VAL A 142 11.47 -0.46 -10.91
C VAL A 142 11.86 0.44 -12.09
N ILE A 143 12.09 1.72 -11.85
CA ILE A 143 12.53 2.67 -12.87
C ILE A 143 13.90 2.26 -13.43
N HIS A 144 14.82 1.83 -12.57
CA HIS A 144 16.16 1.39 -12.97
C HIS A 144 16.08 0.18 -13.90
N VAL A 145 15.27 -0.82 -13.58
CA VAL A 145 15.05 -1.99 -14.44
C VAL A 145 14.47 -1.59 -15.79
N GLU A 146 13.44 -0.73 -15.80
CA GLU A 146 12.78 -0.32 -17.04
C GLU A 146 13.71 0.51 -17.94
N ILE A 147 14.46 1.44 -17.35
CA ILE A 147 15.44 2.26 -18.07
C ILE A 147 16.61 1.41 -18.59
N MET A 148 17.10 0.45 -17.80
CA MET A 148 18.18 -0.46 -18.20
C MET A 148 17.75 -1.38 -19.36
N ASN A 149 16.48 -1.78 -19.40
CA ASN A 149 15.93 -2.61 -20.46
C ASN A 149 15.62 -1.81 -21.76
N THR A 150 15.51 -0.48 -21.65
CA THR A 150 15.24 0.41 -22.78
C THR A 150 16.54 0.87 -23.44
N ARG A 151 16.55 1.06 -24.77
CA ARG A 151 17.72 1.49 -25.60
C ARG A 151 18.44 2.76 -25.13
N LEU A 152 17.87 3.54 -24.20
CA LEU A 152 18.51 4.71 -23.58
C LEU A 152 19.59 4.33 -22.53
N GLY A 153 19.56 3.13 -21.97
CA GLY A 153 20.55 2.66 -20.97
C GLY A 153 21.97 2.49 -21.50
N ALA A 154 22.16 2.44 -22.83
CA ALA A 154 23.48 2.31 -23.43
C ALA A 154 24.30 3.63 -23.46
N LYS A 155 23.69 4.78 -23.17
CA LYS A 155 24.33 6.10 -23.33
C LYS A 155 24.45 6.96 -22.08
N ILE A 156 23.78 6.61 -20.98
CA ILE A 156 23.78 7.48 -19.79
C ILE A 156 23.92 6.63 -18.52
N PRO A 157 25.10 6.61 -17.87
CA PRO A 157 25.27 5.99 -16.56
C PRO A 157 24.65 6.91 -15.50
N TYR A 158 23.32 6.94 -15.41
CA TYR A 158 22.68 7.60 -14.28
C TYR A 158 22.98 6.80 -13.02
N SER A 159 23.76 7.38 -12.11
CA SER A 159 24.02 6.77 -10.81
C SER A 159 22.69 6.66 -10.04
N TYR A 160 22.42 5.48 -9.49
CA TYR A 160 21.26 5.16 -8.64
C TYR A 160 20.94 6.27 -7.62
N GLY A 161 21.98 6.91 -7.07
CA GLY A 161 21.84 8.02 -6.14
C GLY A 161 21.14 9.26 -6.71
N TRP A 162 21.31 9.58 -7.99
CA TRP A 162 20.62 10.72 -8.62
C TRP A 162 19.13 10.46 -8.81
N MET A 163 18.73 9.24 -9.20
CA MET A 163 17.33 8.86 -9.34
C MET A 163 16.60 8.91 -7.99
N MET A 164 17.26 8.42 -6.94
CA MET A 164 16.75 8.48 -5.57
C MET A 164 16.57 9.93 -5.10
N LEU A 165 17.57 10.79 -5.34
CA LEU A 165 17.51 12.19 -4.95
C LEU A 165 16.38 12.95 -5.67
N ILE A 166 16.19 12.72 -6.97
CA ILE A 166 15.09 13.30 -7.74
C ILE A 166 13.74 12.85 -7.20
N THR A 167 13.57 11.55 -6.93
CA THR A 167 12.30 10.99 -6.41
C THR A 167 11.94 11.58 -5.04
N ILE A 168 12.93 11.73 -4.15
CA ILE A 168 12.73 12.36 -2.84
C ILE A 168 12.41 13.84 -2.99
N LEU A 169 13.11 14.58 -3.86
CA LEU A 169 12.82 16.00 -4.09
C LEU A 169 11.39 16.21 -4.59
N ILE A 170 10.94 15.40 -5.54
CA ILE A 170 9.55 15.46 -6.03
C ILE A 170 8.58 15.18 -4.88
N THR A 171 8.85 14.17 -4.06
CA THR A 171 8.00 13.83 -2.90
C THR A 171 7.90 14.98 -1.90
N VAL A 172 9.01 15.68 -1.63
CA VAL A 172 9.03 16.86 -0.75
C VAL A 172 8.22 18.01 -1.36
N ILE A 173 8.34 18.24 -2.67
CA ILE A 173 7.54 19.27 -3.37
C ILE A 173 6.05 18.95 -3.22
N PHE A 174 5.64 17.71 -3.48
CA PHE A 174 4.25 17.27 -3.33
C PHE A 174 3.74 17.40 -1.88
N SER A 175 4.60 17.12 -0.89
CA SER A 175 4.25 17.25 0.53
C SER A 175 3.87 18.69 0.92
N THR A 176 4.41 19.71 0.24
CA THR A 176 4.09 21.11 0.53
C THR A 176 2.69 21.56 0.05
N LEU A 177 2.01 20.77 -0.79
CA LEU A 177 0.67 21.09 -1.32
C LEU A 177 -0.47 20.92 -0.27
N GLY A 178 -0.17 20.29 0.86
CA GLY A 178 -1.15 20.01 1.93
C GLY A 178 -1.96 18.74 1.68
N PHE A 179 -2.29 18.04 2.77
CA PHE A 179 -2.90 16.69 2.75
C PHE A 179 -4.21 16.63 1.95
N SER A 180 -5.11 17.59 2.15
CA SER A 180 -6.41 17.62 1.46
C SER A 180 -6.27 17.77 -0.06
N ALA A 181 -5.30 18.56 -0.54
CA ALA A 181 -5.04 18.73 -1.96
C ALA A 181 -4.46 17.45 -2.58
N ILE A 182 -3.53 16.80 -1.87
CA ILE A 182 -2.93 15.53 -2.29
C ILE A 182 -4.02 14.45 -2.42
N MET A 183 -4.88 14.30 -1.40
CA MET A 183 -5.96 13.31 -1.44
C MET A 183 -6.95 13.56 -2.58
N ARG A 184 -7.33 14.81 -2.83
CA ARG A 184 -8.21 15.16 -3.97
C ARG A 184 -7.58 14.83 -5.33
N PHE A 185 -6.26 14.92 -5.45
CA PHE A 185 -5.53 14.55 -6.65
C PHE A 185 -5.38 13.03 -6.81
N LEU A 186 -5.16 12.31 -5.69
CA LEU A 186 -4.99 10.85 -5.67
C LEU A 186 -6.29 10.09 -5.89
N HIS A 187 -7.41 10.56 -5.34
CA HIS A 187 -8.70 9.88 -5.42
C HIS A 187 -9.11 9.47 -6.85
N PRO A 188 -9.11 10.36 -7.88
CA PRO A 188 -9.46 9.96 -9.24
C PRO A 188 -8.45 8.99 -9.88
N ILE A 189 -7.18 9.03 -9.46
CA ILE A 189 -6.15 8.11 -9.93
C ILE A 189 -6.41 6.72 -9.35
N MET A 190 -6.78 6.64 -8.08
CA MET A 190 -7.09 5.39 -7.39
C MET A 190 -8.38 4.76 -7.92
N GLU A 191 -9.44 5.55 -8.11
CA GLU A 191 -10.73 5.06 -8.63
C GLU A 191 -10.57 4.31 -9.98
N ILE A 192 -9.66 4.77 -10.83
CA ILE A 192 -9.35 4.12 -12.12
C ILE A 192 -8.28 3.02 -11.95
N GLY A 193 -7.24 3.27 -11.16
CA GLY A 193 -6.08 2.41 -11.04
C GLY A 193 -6.36 1.09 -10.31
N TYR A 194 -7.11 1.12 -9.21
CA TYR A 194 -7.43 -0.07 -8.42
C TYR A 194 -8.16 -1.16 -9.19
N PRO A 195 -9.29 -0.89 -9.86
CA PRO A 195 -9.99 -1.93 -10.60
C PRO A 195 -9.12 -2.50 -11.74
N ALA A 196 -8.25 -1.69 -12.35
CA ALA A 196 -7.33 -2.16 -13.39
C ALA A 196 -6.34 -3.18 -12.81
N ILE A 197 -5.72 -2.83 -11.68
CA ILE A 197 -4.77 -3.66 -10.97
C ILE A 197 -5.42 -4.97 -10.52
N ILE A 198 -6.60 -4.91 -9.89
CA ILE A 198 -7.31 -6.10 -9.39
C ILE A 198 -7.61 -7.07 -10.55
N VAL A 199 -8.12 -6.56 -11.67
CA VAL A 199 -8.41 -7.38 -12.85
C VAL A 199 -7.14 -7.99 -13.43
N LEU A 200 -6.05 -7.23 -13.52
CA LEU A 200 -4.76 -7.74 -14.00
C LEU A 200 -4.22 -8.86 -13.11
N THR A 201 -4.30 -8.71 -11.78
CA THR A 201 -3.89 -9.74 -10.84
C THR A 201 -4.73 -11.01 -10.98
N VAL A 202 -6.06 -10.89 -11.03
CA VAL A 202 -6.97 -12.04 -11.19
C VAL A 202 -6.72 -12.76 -12.51
N CYS A 203 -6.57 -12.01 -13.61
CA CYS A 203 -6.24 -12.56 -14.93
C CYS A 203 -4.90 -13.31 -14.92
N ASN A 204 -3.88 -12.76 -14.27
CA ASN A 204 -2.56 -13.40 -14.17
C ASN A 204 -2.62 -14.72 -13.40
N ILE A 205 -3.35 -14.75 -12.28
CA ILE A 205 -3.58 -15.95 -11.47
C ILE A 205 -4.34 -17.00 -12.29
N LEU A 206 -5.43 -16.59 -12.98
CA LEU A 206 -6.25 -17.50 -13.78
C LEU A 206 -5.47 -18.10 -14.95
N TYR A 207 -4.62 -17.30 -15.61
CA TYR A 207 -3.71 -17.77 -16.65
C TYR A 207 -2.75 -18.85 -16.14
N LYS A 208 -2.15 -18.63 -14.97
CA LYS A 208 -1.21 -19.58 -14.36
C LYS A 208 -1.89 -20.89 -13.92
N LEU A 209 -3.18 -20.85 -13.55
CA LEU A 209 -3.96 -22.01 -13.11
C LEU A 209 -4.55 -22.84 -14.26
N THR A 210 -4.93 -22.22 -15.39
CA THR A 210 -5.70 -22.89 -16.45
C THR A 210 -4.90 -23.24 -17.71
N GLY A 211 -3.68 -22.72 -17.89
CA GLY A 211 -2.79 -23.15 -18.98
C GLY A 211 -3.30 -22.91 -20.40
N PHE A 212 -4.31 -22.04 -20.59
CA PHE A 212 -4.91 -21.76 -21.91
C PHE A 212 -4.11 -20.72 -22.72
N PRO A 213 -3.84 -20.94 -24.02
CA PRO A 213 -2.98 -20.09 -24.86
C PRO A 213 -3.66 -18.83 -25.44
N TYR A 214 -4.74 -18.32 -24.83
CA TYR A 214 -5.49 -17.15 -25.33
C TYR A 214 -5.56 -16.00 -24.30
N VAL A 215 -4.42 -15.35 -24.07
CA VAL A 215 -4.26 -14.29 -23.06
C VAL A 215 -4.54 -12.88 -23.60
N LYS A 216 -4.58 -12.69 -24.92
CA LYS A 216 -4.76 -11.36 -25.52
C LYS A 216 -6.21 -10.85 -25.44
N VAL A 217 -7.20 -11.74 -25.42
CA VAL A 217 -8.64 -11.39 -25.40
C VAL A 217 -9.09 -10.81 -24.05
N PRO A 218 -8.77 -11.38 -22.88
CA PRO A 218 -9.20 -10.82 -21.59
C PRO A 218 -8.50 -9.51 -21.24
N PHE A 219 -7.26 -9.30 -21.67
CA PHE A 219 -6.50 -8.06 -21.47
C PHE A 219 -7.07 -6.89 -22.29
N TYR A 220 -7.44 -7.12 -23.55
CA TYR A 220 -8.16 -6.13 -24.35
C TYR A 220 -9.61 -5.95 -23.86
N ALA A 221 -10.28 -7.01 -23.41
CA ALA A 221 -11.64 -6.93 -22.86
C ALA A 221 -11.70 -6.12 -21.55
N SER A 222 -10.70 -6.23 -20.67
CA SER A 222 -10.63 -5.43 -19.45
C SER A 222 -10.37 -3.95 -19.73
N ILE A 223 -9.51 -3.63 -20.70
CA ILE A 223 -9.27 -2.25 -21.13
C ILE A 223 -10.54 -1.66 -21.78
N ILE A 224 -11.24 -2.45 -22.59
CA ILE A 224 -12.49 -2.04 -23.26
C ILE A 224 -13.63 -1.85 -22.24
N ALA A 225 -13.77 -2.72 -21.24
CA ALA A 225 -14.78 -2.60 -20.19
C ALA A 225 -14.55 -1.34 -19.30
N MET A 226 -13.30 -1.00 -19.00
CA MET A 226 -12.96 0.22 -18.28
C MET A 226 -13.24 1.50 -19.07
N ILE A 227 -13.02 1.47 -20.39
CA ILE A 227 -13.33 2.60 -21.28
C ILE A 227 -14.86 2.74 -21.45
N LEU A 228 -15.61 1.63 -21.51
CA LEU A 228 -17.08 1.62 -21.61
C LEU A 228 -17.79 2.10 -20.35
N TRP A 229 -17.31 1.74 -19.16
CA TRP A 229 -17.86 2.23 -17.88
C TRP A 229 -17.67 3.74 -17.71
N LYS A 230 -16.58 4.30 -18.27
CA LYS A 230 -16.28 5.74 -18.17
C LYS A 230 -17.03 6.59 -19.20
N LEU A 231 -17.60 5.97 -20.23
CA LEU A 231 -18.33 6.66 -21.31
C LEU A 231 -19.87 6.61 -21.12
N SER A 232 -20.40 5.78 -20.19
CA SER A 232 -21.82 5.78 -19.78
C SER A 232 -22.03 6.55 -18.50
#